data_AF-A0A6C0K6E7-F1
#
_entry.id   AF-A0A6C0K6E7-F1
#
_cell.length_a   1.000
_cell.length_b   1.000
_cell.length_c   1.000
_cell.angle_alpha   90.00
_cell.angle_beta   90.00
_cell.angle_gamma   90.00
#
_symmetry.space_group_name_H-M   'P 1'
#
loop_
_entity.id
_entity.type
_entity.pdbx_description
1 polymer ?
#
loop_
_entity_poly.entity_id
_entity_poly.type
_entity_poly.pdbx_seq_one_letter_code
_entity_poly.pdbx_strand_id
1 'polypeptide(L)'
;MLRGISIKEPAFYCGTLPSEFQKVRGYMGLQTFFPTLVNLNSNIGKVRDKEVWMDHTWKIVAMDLSGGTGVCNVKIQRNTAANNEPSESRRVFLKVTHLLDPIHWIRGEYSLPKDAALPGNQRTWATAWKKLHEPCNQAYIESVASYALGRLAEEGITPHFNHFYGSFCAKAATYRYNLTEDFYSYRDERWFWKGYDNTLFKLSVRDRKNPNAPVPERVQQYVFDADIDNSSSISTDLGEQELENIVVDSVKEGSIHSADSMRSMSFENSSSSSSSSGLSSDMSDILEAYEVYAEMSNYPVMLIFTEMNEGTMEDLLTNFEEVGASPGMVEWEERWTAWLFQIIAALVCAQKVIGFTHNDLHTNNIVWTKTEEEFFYYRTGAGVIYRVPTFGKIFKIIDFGRAIFTLNETMYISDDFKEDNDAGEQYAFSPLCDKYEKEVPPNPSFDLCRLAVSLLGNLFPLKPDEIEDGDVLSTEKGLIVKETVSELYNLLWSFMIDDAGKNVFMNPDESERFPNFDLYKHIAEWIHVAVPAEQVGKPIFTQFIYTLATPPFVKKFPLFC
;
A
#
# COMPACT_ATOMS: atom_id res chain seq x y z
N MET A 1 7.19 -7.69 -26.93
CA MET A 1 8.60 -7.21 -26.95
C MET A 1 8.61 -5.76 -26.50
N LEU A 2 9.35 -5.43 -25.43
CA LEU A 2 9.54 -4.05 -24.98
C LEU A 2 11.05 -3.78 -24.92
N ARG A 3 11.54 -2.79 -25.69
CA ARG A 3 12.94 -2.33 -25.75
C ARG A 3 14.01 -3.42 -25.56
N GLY A 4 13.89 -4.55 -26.26
CA GLY A 4 14.90 -5.62 -26.25
C GLY A 4 14.77 -6.67 -25.14
N ILE A 5 13.75 -6.59 -24.27
CA ILE A 5 13.41 -7.68 -23.35
C ILE A 5 12.14 -8.39 -23.86
N SER A 6 12.30 -9.69 -24.09
CA SER A 6 11.19 -10.60 -24.38
C SER A 6 10.65 -11.12 -23.06
N ILE A 7 9.73 -10.39 -22.44
CA ILE A 7 8.92 -10.93 -21.34
C ILE A 7 7.88 -11.85 -21.98
N LYS A 8 7.80 -13.09 -21.51
CA LYS A 8 6.77 -14.04 -21.93
C LYS A 8 5.39 -13.44 -21.63
N GLU A 9 4.50 -13.45 -22.62
CA GLU A 9 3.12 -13.00 -22.43
C GLU A 9 2.46 -13.81 -21.30
N PRO A 10 1.70 -13.16 -20.39
CA PRO A 10 0.97 -13.84 -19.35
C PRO A 10 0.09 -14.96 -19.91
N ALA A 11 0.28 -16.18 -19.42
CA ALA A 11 -0.57 -17.31 -19.75
C ALA A 11 -1.47 -17.69 -18.56
N PHE A 12 -2.65 -18.20 -18.89
CA PHE A 12 -3.62 -18.66 -17.89
C PHE A 12 -4.16 -20.02 -18.30
N TYR A 13 -4.49 -20.83 -17.31
CA TYR A 13 -5.12 -22.11 -17.54
C TYR A 13 -6.25 -22.35 -16.53
N CYS A 14 -7.27 -23.08 -16.97
CA CYS A 14 -8.34 -23.55 -16.12
C CYS A 14 -7.95 -24.88 -15.49
N GLY A 15 -8.19 -25.04 -14.19
CA GLY A 15 -7.85 -26.27 -13.49
C GLY A 15 -8.39 -26.32 -12.08
N THR A 16 -8.75 -27.53 -11.63
CA THR A 16 -9.42 -27.72 -10.35
C THR A 16 -8.58 -27.31 -9.15
N LEU A 17 -9.21 -26.65 -8.18
CA LEU A 17 -8.60 -26.40 -6.88
C LEU A 17 -8.26 -27.72 -6.19
N PRO A 18 -7.09 -27.83 -5.53
CA PRO A 18 -6.77 -28.97 -4.69
C PRO A 18 -7.86 -29.24 -3.67
N SER A 19 -8.20 -30.51 -3.41
CA SER A 19 -9.21 -30.89 -2.42
C SER A 19 -8.90 -30.37 -1.01
N GLU A 20 -7.61 -30.18 -0.70
CA GLU A 20 -7.14 -29.59 0.56
C GLU A 20 -7.66 -28.15 0.77
N PHE A 21 -7.98 -27.42 -0.30
CA PHE A 21 -8.48 -26.05 -0.18
C PHE A 21 -9.93 -25.95 0.31
N GLN A 22 -10.64 -27.08 0.38
CA GLN A 22 -11.96 -27.13 1.01
C GLN A 22 -11.90 -27.06 2.54
N LYS A 23 -10.70 -27.23 3.14
CA LYS A 23 -10.50 -27.33 4.59
C LYS A 23 -9.62 -26.22 5.16
N VAL A 24 -9.44 -25.12 4.42
CA VAL A 24 -8.60 -24.01 4.87
C VAL A 24 -9.20 -23.37 6.11
N ARG A 25 -8.45 -23.39 7.21
CA ARG A 25 -8.92 -22.84 8.48
C ARG A 25 -9.16 -21.33 8.34
N GLY A 26 -10.34 -20.88 8.77
CA GLY A 26 -10.71 -19.46 8.78
C GLY A 26 -11.23 -18.90 7.46
N TYR A 27 -11.18 -19.65 6.36
CA TYR A 27 -11.63 -19.18 5.05
C TYR A 27 -12.52 -20.21 4.35
N MET A 28 -13.51 -19.72 3.60
CA MET A 28 -14.48 -20.54 2.89
C MET A 28 -14.62 -20.11 1.43
N GLY A 29 -14.94 -21.07 0.56
CA GLY A 29 -15.27 -20.79 -0.84
C GLY A 29 -14.11 -20.17 -1.62
N LEU A 30 -12.89 -20.68 -1.41
CA LEU A 30 -11.71 -20.23 -2.15
C LEU A 30 -11.95 -20.37 -3.66
N GLN A 31 -11.56 -19.35 -4.40
CA GLN A 31 -11.53 -19.34 -5.86
C GLN A 31 -10.34 -18.51 -6.33
N THR A 32 -9.76 -18.85 -7.48
CA THR A 32 -8.67 -18.07 -8.08
C THR A 32 -9.18 -17.05 -9.11
N PHE A 33 -10.42 -17.21 -9.56
CA PHE A 33 -11.04 -16.23 -10.45
C PHE A 33 -11.40 -14.93 -9.71
N PHE A 34 -11.07 -13.81 -10.36
CA PHE A 34 -11.58 -12.48 -10.04
C PHE A 34 -11.75 -11.65 -11.33
N PRO A 35 -12.67 -10.66 -11.34
CA PRO A 35 -13.08 -9.92 -12.55
C PRO A 35 -11.93 -9.36 -13.41
N THR A 36 -10.90 -8.80 -12.79
CA THR A 36 -9.76 -8.17 -13.50
C THR A 36 -9.02 -9.13 -14.43
N LEU A 37 -9.06 -10.44 -14.17
CA LEU A 37 -8.44 -11.44 -15.04
C LEU A 37 -9.01 -11.43 -16.47
N VAL A 38 -10.27 -11.03 -16.63
CA VAL A 38 -10.91 -10.95 -17.96
C VAL A 38 -10.24 -9.88 -18.83
N ASN A 39 -9.71 -8.82 -18.21
CA ASN A 39 -8.99 -7.75 -18.91
C ASN A 39 -7.60 -8.22 -19.38
N LEU A 40 -6.97 -9.16 -18.66
CA LEU A 40 -5.69 -9.75 -19.05
C LEU A 40 -5.84 -10.72 -20.23
N ASN A 41 -6.94 -11.49 -20.27
CA ASN A 41 -7.23 -12.42 -21.35
C ASN A 41 -8.74 -12.61 -21.55
N SER A 42 -9.25 -12.06 -22.66
CA SER A 42 -10.68 -12.12 -23.01
C SER A 42 -11.25 -13.54 -23.15
N ASN A 43 -10.41 -14.56 -23.35
CA ASN A 43 -10.87 -15.94 -23.37
C ASN A 43 -11.31 -16.45 -22.00
N ILE A 44 -10.78 -15.88 -20.90
CA ILE A 44 -11.19 -16.25 -19.53
C ILE A 44 -12.69 -15.99 -19.33
N GLY A 45 -13.19 -14.85 -19.82
CA GLY A 45 -14.62 -14.51 -19.74
C GLY A 45 -15.55 -15.51 -20.46
N LYS A 46 -15.02 -16.30 -21.41
CA LYS A 46 -15.80 -17.32 -22.13
C LYS A 46 -15.91 -18.64 -21.37
N VAL A 47 -14.93 -18.96 -20.51
CA VAL A 47 -14.81 -20.28 -19.89
C VAL A 47 -15.69 -20.42 -18.64
N ARG A 48 -16.22 -19.30 -18.09
CA ARG A 48 -17.11 -19.25 -16.90
C ARG A 48 -16.61 -20.11 -15.72
N ASP A 49 -15.30 -20.32 -15.64
CA ASP A 49 -14.68 -21.15 -14.64
C ASP A 49 -14.25 -20.28 -13.45
N LYS A 50 -14.44 -20.80 -12.24
CA LYS A 50 -14.06 -20.14 -10.99
C LYS A 50 -12.57 -20.33 -10.69
N GLU A 51 -11.91 -21.20 -11.45
CA GLU A 51 -10.57 -21.69 -11.16
C GLU A 51 -9.64 -21.36 -12.34
N VAL A 52 -9.16 -20.12 -12.36
CA VAL A 52 -8.24 -19.60 -13.36
C VAL A 52 -6.88 -19.39 -12.71
N TRP A 53 -5.85 -20.06 -13.20
CA TRP A 53 -4.50 -20.02 -12.64
C TRP A 53 -3.59 -19.19 -13.52
N MET A 54 -2.81 -18.30 -12.90
CA MET A 54 -1.74 -17.55 -13.57
C MET A 54 -0.50 -18.44 -13.76
N ASP A 55 0.34 -18.17 -14.75
CA ASP A 55 1.53 -18.97 -15.09
C ASP A 55 2.82 -18.61 -14.32
N HIS A 56 2.68 -18.08 -13.10
CA HIS A 56 3.79 -17.89 -12.16
C HIS A 56 4.50 -19.22 -11.84
N THR A 57 5.76 -19.15 -11.42
CA THR A 57 6.65 -20.34 -11.36
C THR A 57 6.16 -21.43 -10.40
N TRP A 58 5.52 -21.04 -9.29
CA TRP A 58 5.17 -21.91 -8.17
C TRP A 58 3.67 -21.91 -7.90
N LYS A 59 3.03 -23.07 -7.95
CA LYS A 59 1.62 -23.24 -7.58
C LYS A 59 1.49 -23.70 -6.13
N ILE A 60 0.64 -23.04 -5.34
CA ILE A 60 0.26 -23.53 -4.01
C ILE A 60 -0.70 -24.73 -4.17
N VAL A 61 -0.39 -25.84 -3.48
CA VAL A 61 -1.19 -27.08 -3.49
C VAL A 61 -1.79 -27.44 -2.13
N ALA A 62 -1.23 -26.90 -1.04
CA ALA A 62 -1.81 -26.95 0.29
C ALA A 62 -1.41 -25.70 1.06
N MET A 63 -2.27 -25.22 1.96
CA MET A 63 -2.01 -24.06 2.80
C MET A 63 -2.49 -24.32 4.22
N ASP A 64 -1.69 -23.91 5.20
CA ASP A 64 -2.07 -23.87 6.60
C ASP A 64 -2.14 -22.41 7.05
N LEU A 65 -3.37 -21.91 7.19
CA LEU A 65 -3.64 -20.51 7.48
C LEU A 65 -4.05 -20.34 8.95
N SER A 66 -3.52 -19.29 9.58
CA SER A 66 -3.89 -18.88 10.93
C SER A 66 -5.14 -18.00 10.98
N GLY A 67 -5.67 -17.58 9.81
CA GLY A 67 -6.90 -16.77 9.70
C GLY A 67 -6.69 -15.25 9.62
N GLY A 68 -5.46 -14.78 9.43
CA GLY A 68 -5.14 -13.35 9.25
C GLY A 68 -3.89 -13.12 8.40
N THR A 69 -3.61 -11.84 8.13
CA THR A 69 -2.38 -11.40 7.45
C THR A 69 -1.13 -11.82 8.22
N GLY A 70 -0.07 -12.18 7.51
CA GLY A 70 1.24 -12.48 8.07
C GLY A 70 1.86 -13.76 7.55
N VAL A 71 2.80 -14.31 8.30
CA VAL A 71 3.52 -15.52 7.93
C VAL A 71 2.60 -16.74 7.93
N CYS A 72 2.63 -17.52 6.86
CA CYS A 72 1.96 -18.82 6.79
C CYS A 72 2.85 -19.89 6.13
N ASN A 73 2.50 -21.15 6.36
CA ASN A 73 3.16 -22.29 5.74
C ASN A 73 2.31 -22.79 4.58
N VAL A 74 2.94 -22.94 3.41
CA VAL A 74 2.32 -23.48 2.21
C VAL A 74 3.13 -24.66 1.69
N LYS A 75 2.48 -25.54 0.95
CA LYS A 75 3.16 -26.48 0.05
C LYS A 75 3.04 -25.96 -1.36
N ILE A 76 4.18 -25.82 -2.04
CA ILE A 76 4.26 -25.37 -3.42
C ILE A 76 4.78 -26.49 -4.32
N GLN A 77 4.37 -26.45 -5.59
CA GLN A 77 4.88 -27.29 -6.67
C GLN A 77 5.24 -26.40 -7.85
N ARG A 78 6.15 -26.86 -8.71
CA ARG A 78 6.43 -26.15 -9.95
C ARG A 78 5.17 -26.13 -10.81
N ASN A 79 4.80 -24.96 -11.31
CA ASN A 79 3.61 -24.75 -12.11
C ASN A 79 3.86 -25.24 -13.55
N THR A 80 3.78 -26.55 -13.75
CA THR A 80 3.91 -27.19 -15.07
C THR A 80 2.61 -27.88 -15.45
N ALA A 81 2.44 -28.18 -16.74
CA ALA A 81 1.31 -28.98 -17.21
C ALA A 81 1.36 -30.46 -16.72
N ALA A 82 2.48 -30.89 -16.12
CA ALA A 82 2.65 -32.24 -15.61
C ALA A 82 2.29 -32.33 -14.11
N ASN A 83 1.28 -33.12 -13.77
CA ASN A 83 0.74 -33.27 -12.41
C ASN A 83 1.65 -34.02 -11.40
N ASN A 84 2.93 -34.25 -11.71
CA ASN A 84 3.83 -35.12 -10.92
C ASN A 84 5.04 -34.39 -10.32
N GLU A 85 5.03 -33.05 -10.28
CA GLU A 85 6.12 -32.29 -9.68
C GLU A 85 6.17 -32.50 -8.16
N PRO A 86 7.37 -32.67 -7.56
CA PRO A 86 7.51 -32.81 -6.12
C PRO A 86 7.03 -31.54 -5.41
N SER A 87 6.30 -31.69 -4.32
CA SER A 87 5.90 -30.57 -3.47
C SER A 87 6.96 -30.26 -2.42
N GLU A 88 7.24 -28.99 -2.18
CA GLU A 88 8.08 -28.52 -1.08
C GLU A 88 7.30 -27.61 -0.13
N SER A 89 7.65 -27.65 1.15
CA SER A 89 7.10 -26.74 2.15
C SER A 89 7.85 -25.41 2.12
N ARG A 90 7.12 -24.30 2.10
CA ARG A 90 7.69 -22.96 2.09
C ARG A 90 6.95 -22.05 3.07
N ARG A 91 7.70 -21.19 3.74
CA ARG A 91 7.14 -20.07 4.50
C ARG A 91 6.95 -18.89 3.54
N VAL A 92 5.75 -18.33 3.53
CA VAL A 92 5.36 -17.22 2.67
C VAL A 92 4.62 -16.16 3.50
N PHE A 93 4.55 -14.95 2.97
CA PHE A 93 3.73 -13.89 3.54
C PHE A 93 2.35 -13.92 2.88
N LEU A 94 1.30 -13.93 3.69
CA LEU A 94 -0.09 -13.79 3.26
C LEU A 94 -0.55 -12.37 3.58
N LYS A 95 -0.90 -11.59 2.55
CA LYS A 95 -1.68 -10.36 2.70
C LYS A 95 -3.16 -10.68 2.53
N VAL A 96 -3.99 -10.24 3.47
CA VAL A 96 -5.45 -10.35 3.40
C VAL A 96 -6.02 -8.95 3.15
N THR A 97 -6.55 -8.72 1.95
CA THR A 97 -7.14 -7.44 1.54
C THR A 97 -8.66 -7.58 1.48
N HIS A 98 -9.41 -6.60 1.96
CA HIS A 98 -10.87 -6.61 1.89
C HIS A 98 -11.35 -6.35 0.45
N LEU A 99 -12.46 -6.99 0.03
CA LEU A 99 -13.06 -6.74 -1.29
C LEU A 99 -14.18 -5.70 -1.26
N LEU A 100 -14.79 -5.53 -0.09
CA LEU A 100 -15.73 -4.47 0.22
C LEU A 100 -15.06 -3.53 1.21
N ASP A 101 -15.39 -2.25 1.15
CA ASP A 101 -14.91 -1.29 2.13
C ASP A 101 -15.50 -1.61 3.54
N PRO A 102 -14.65 -1.76 4.58
CA PRO A 102 -15.07 -2.02 5.95
C PRO A 102 -15.93 -0.93 6.58
N ILE A 103 -15.66 0.34 6.30
CA ILE A 103 -16.40 1.49 6.83
C ILE A 103 -17.81 1.53 6.25
N HIS A 104 -17.94 1.40 4.94
CA HIS A 104 -19.24 1.29 4.26
C HIS A 104 -20.02 0.05 4.75
N TRP A 105 -19.33 -1.05 5.07
CA TRP A 105 -19.97 -2.20 5.72
C TRP A 105 -20.50 -1.87 7.11
N ILE A 106 -19.68 -1.23 7.96
CA ILE A 106 -20.06 -0.83 9.33
C ILE A 106 -21.26 0.14 9.31
N ARG A 107 -21.32 1.05 8.32
CA ARG A 107 -22.46 1.96 8.09
C ARG A 107 -23.74 1.25 7.64
N GLY A 108 -23.67 -0.02 7.26
CA GLY A 108 -24.81 -0.81 6.76
C GLY A 108 -25.13 -0.54 5.29
N GLU A 109 -24.18 -0.02 4.53
CA GLU A 109 -24.34 0.28 3.10
C GLU A 109 -24.17 -0.96 2.21
N TYR A 110 -23.56 -2.00 2.76
CA TYR A 110 -23.44 -3.32 2.13
C TYR A 110 -24.32 -4.36 2.82
N SER A 111 -24.87 -5.27 2.02
CA SER A 111 -25.41 -6.53 2.53
C SER A 111 -25.10 -7.66 1.56
N LEU A 112 -24.91 -8.88 2.10
CA LEU A 112 -24.75 -10.09 1.30
C LEU A 112 -25.96 -11.00 1.51
N PRO A 113 -26.61 -11.48 0.43
CA PRO A 113 -27.73 -12.39 0.56
C PRO A 113 -27.23 -13.74 1.07
N LYS A 114 -28.04 -14.40 1.90
CA LYS A 114 -27.80 -15.79 2.31
C LYS A 114 -27.82 -16.72 1.10
N ASP A 115 -28.74 -16.46 0.19
CA ASP A 115 -28.88 -17.15 -1.10
C ASP A 115 -29.12 -16.10 -2.19
N ALA A 116 -28.26 -16.08 -3.20
CA ALA A 116 -28.36 -15.14 -4.31
C ALA A 116 -29.58 -15.37 -5.21
N ALA A 117 -30.25 -16.54 -5.10
CA ALA A 117 -31.48 -16.85 -5.82
C ALA A 117 -32.75 -16.39 -5.08
N LEU A 118 -32.64 -15.90 -3.85
CA LEU A 118 -33.77 -15.43 -3.05
C LEU A 118 -33.78 -13.88 -2.92
N PRO A 119 -34.95 -13.26 -2.71
CA PRO A 119 -35.04 -11.81 -2.48
C PRO A 119 -34.22 -11.36 -1.25
N GLY A 120 -33.55 -10.21 -1.38
CA GLY A 120 -32.84 -9.53 -0.31
C GLY A 120 -33.02 -8.01 -0.40
N ASN A 121 -32.35 -7.24 0.47
CA ASN A 121 -32.37 -5.78 0.36
C ASN A 121 -31.71 -5.35 -0.96
N GLN A 122 -32.52 -4.86 -1.89
CA GLN A 122 -32.09 -4.59 -3.26
C GLN A 122 -30.97 -3.55 -3.33
N ARG A 123 -31.02 -2.49 -2.52
CA ARG A 123 -30.07 -1.37 -2.60
C ARG A 123 -28.69 -1.79 -2.11
N THR A 124 -28.59 -2.28 -0.87
CA THR A 124 -27.30 -2.60 -0.26
C THR A 124 -26.64 -3.84 -0.89
N TRP A 125 -27.43 -4.80 -1.35
CA TRP A 125 -26.92 -5.92 -2.15
C TRP A 125 -26.40 -5.44 -3.50
N ALA A 126 -27.12 -4.57 -4.21
CA ALA A 126 -26.68 -4.06 -5.49
C ALA A 126 -25.36 -3.28 -5.38
N THR A 127 -25.17 -2.47 -4.33
CA THR A 127 -23.91 -1.77 -4.09
C THR A 127 -22.76 -2.76 -3.84
N ALA A 128 -22.96 -3.74 -2.95
CA ALA A 128 -21.95 -4.76 -2.68
C ALA A 128 -21.62 -5.58 -3.94
N TRP A 129 -22.64 -5.99 -4.70
CA TRP A 129 -22.47 -6.73 -5.94
C TRP A 129 -21.64 -5.95 -6.97
N LYS A 130 -21.91 -4.65 -7.15
CA LYS A 130 -21.16 -3.77 -8.04
C LYS A 130 -19.68 -3.71 -7.65
N LYS A 131 -19.36 -3.45 -6.37
CA LYS A 131 -17.96 -3.38 -5.88
C LYS A 131 -17.23 -4.71 -6.00
N LEU A 132 -17.89 -5.84 -5.74
CA LEU A 132 -17.30 -7.19 -5.89
C LEU A 132 -17.00 -7.56 -7.36
N HIS A 133 -17.78 -7.02 -8.31
CA HIS A 133 -17.64 -7.32 -9.74
C HIS A 133 -16.87 -6.25 -10.52
N GLU A 134 -16.43 -5.18 -9.85
CA GLU A 134 -15.65 -4.09 -10.44
C GLU A 134 -14.25 -4.61 -10.82
N PRO A 135 -13.88 -4.66 -12.12
CA PRO A 135 -12.54 -5.06 -12.55
C PRO A 135 -11.43 -4.14 -12.06
N CYS A 136 -11.76 -2.91 -11.67
CA CYS A 136 -10.80 -1.98 -11.07
C CYS A 136 -10.69 -2.09 -9.54
N ASN A 137 -11.35 -3.04 -8.87
CA ASN A 137 -11.26 -3.17 -7.41
C ASN A 137 -9.79 -3.23 -6.94
N GLN A 138 -9.42 -2.36 -6.00
CA GLN A 138 -8.07 -2.23 -5.42
C GLN A 138 -7.38 -3.58 -5.17
N ALA A 139 -8.04 -4.53 -4.50
CA ALA A 139 -7.45 -5.81 -4.15
C ALA A 139 -7.13 -6.69 -5.37
N TYR A 140 -7.91 -6.56 -6.43
CA TYR A 140 -7.65 -7.26 -7.69
C TYR A 140 -6.50 -6.61 -8.46
N ILE A 141 -6.44 -5.27 -8.49
CA ILE A 141 -5.33 -4.52 -9.10
C ILE A 141 -4.01 -4.88 -8.40
N GLU A 142 -3.99 -4.89 -7.07
CA GLU A 142 -2.83 -5.28 -6.28
C GLU A 142 -2.36 -6.71 -6.62
N SER A 143 -3.29 -7.64 -6.80
CA SER A 143 -2.99 -9.03 -7.15
C SER A 143 -2.31 -9.14 -8.52
N VAL A 144 -2.80 -8.38 -9.52
CA VAL A 144 -2.21 -8.37 -10.86
C VAL A 144 -0.86 -7.68 -10.86
N ALA A 145 -0.69 -6.58 -10.12
CA ALA A 145 0.58 -5.90 -9.95
C ALA A 145 1.62 -6.79 -9.28
N SER A 146 1.25 -7.47 -8.19
CA SER A 146 2.09 -8.43 -7.47
C SER A 146 2.57 -9.56 -8.39
N TYR A 147 1.67 -10.10 -9.22
CA TYR A 147 2.02 -11.09 -10.24
C TYR A 147 3.01 -10.52 -11.26
N ALA A 148 2.72 -9.36 -11.86
CA ALA A 148 3.54 -8.78 -12.93
C ALA A 148 4.95 -8.41 -12.46
N LEU A 149 5.06 -7.76 -11.30
CA LEU A 149 6.33 -7.36 -10.71
C LEU A 149 7.10 -8.58 -10.18
N GLY A 150 6.41 -9.55 -9.59
CA GLY A 150 7.01 -10.83 -9.19
C GLY A 150 7.57 -11.61 -10.37
N ARG A 151 6.93 -11.56 -11.55
CA ARG A 151 7.46 -12.14 -12.79
C ARG A 151 8.78 -11.48 -13.22
N LEU A 152 8.96 -10.18 -13.01
CA LEU A 152 10.25 -9.51 -13.29
C LEU A 152 11.37 -10.08 -12.40
N ALA A 153 11.06 -10.40 -11.15
CA ALA A 153 12.00 -11.05 -10.24
C ALA A 153 12.30 -12.51 -10.63
N GLU A 154 11.26 -13.28 -10.99
CA GLU A 154 11.41 -14.68 -11.47
C GLU A 154 12.28 -14.79 -12.73
N GLU A 155 12.05 -13.92 -13.72
CA GLU A 155 12.84 -13.85 -14.96
C GLU A 155 14.22 -13.23 -14.73
N GLY A 156 14.50 -12.78 -13.50
CA GLY A 156 15.78 -12.24 -13.12
C GLY A 156 16.10 -10.87 -13.70
N ILE A 157 15.09 -10.10 -14.10
CA ILE A 157 15.23 -8.73 -14.64
C ILE A 157 15.61 -7.76 -13.53
N THR A 158 15.05 -7.91 -12.34
CA THR A 158 15.36 -7.09 -11.15
C THR A 158 15.18 -7.92 -9.88
N PRO A 159 15.99 -7.75 -8.82
CA PRO A 159 15.79 -8.45 -7.55
C PRO A 159 14.84 -7.70 -6.60
N HIS A 160 14.32 -6.54 -7.00
CA HIS A 160 13.66 -5.57 -6.11
C HIS A 160 12.14 -5.70 -6.03
N PHE A 161 11.59 -6.87 -6.36
CA PHE A 161 10.18 -7.20 -6.17
C PHE A 161 10.06 -8.61 -5.58
N ASN A 162 9.02 -8.82 -4.78
CA ASN A 162 8.79 -10.12 -4.16
C ASN A 162 8.34 -11.16 -5.18
N HIS A 163 8.77 -12.41 -4.99
CA HIS A 163 8.15 -13.54 -5.67
C HIS A 163 6.66 -13.65 -5.30
N PHE A 164 5.83 -13.99 -6.29
CA PHE A 164 4.38 -14.15 -6.14
C PHE A 164 4.01 -15.64 -6.25
N TYR A 165 3.27 -16.14 -5.25
CA TYR A 165 2.88 -17.56 -5.17
C TYR A 165 1.41 -17.82 -5.48
N GLY A 166 0.64 -16.78 -5.79
CA GLY A 166 -0.77 -16.88 -6.15
C GLY A 166 -1.67 -15.99 -5.31
N SER A 167 -2.92 -15.90 -5.75
CA SER A 167 -3.96 -15.17 -5.03
C SER A 167 -5.32 -15.85 -5.15
N PHE A 168 -6.17 -15.62 -4.15
CA PHE A 168 -7.47 -16.28 -4.01
C PHE A 168 -8.52 -15.32 -3.45
N CYS A 169 -9.70 -15.25 -4.07
CA CYS A 169 -10.87 -14.71 -3.38
C CYS A 169 -11.41 -15.75 -2.40
N ALA A 170 -11.84 -15.30 -1.23
CA ALA A 170 -12.45 -16.16 -0.22
C ALA A 170 -13.47 -15.38 0.63
N LYS A 171 -14.23 -16.11 1.44
CA LYS A 171 -14.97 -15.54 2.58
C LYS A 171 -14.21 -15.84 3.86
N ALA A 172 -13.71 -14.82 4.54
CA ALA A 172 -13.15 -14.94 5.87
C ALA A 172 -14.26 -15.24 6.87
N ALA A 173 -14.10 -16.29 7.67
CA ALA A 173 -15.03 -16.61 8.75
C ALA A 173 -15.09 -15.46 9.77
N THR A 174 -13.94 -14.85 10.05
CA THR A 174 -13.81 -13.61 10.83
C THR A 174 -12.71 -12.76 10.19
N TYR A 175 -13.07 -11.62 9.61
CA TYR A 175 -12.15 -10.60 9.14
C TYR A 175 -11.97 -9.54 10.23
N ARG A 176 -10.73 -9.13 10.50
CA ARG A 176 -10.40 -8.11 11.49
C ARG A 176 -9.89 -6.88 10.77
N TYR A 177 -10.66 -5.81 10.83
CA TYR A 177 -10.25 -4.50 10.36
C TYR A 177 -9.70 -3.70 11.53
N ASN A 178 -8.49 -3.16 11.39
CA ASN A 178 -7.88 -2.34 12.41
C ASN A 178 -8.54 -0.95 12.40
N LEU A 179 -9.10 -0.55 13.54
CA LEU A 179 -9.75 0.75 13.74
C LEU A 179 -8.89 1.69 14.59
N THR A 180 -7.71 1.29 15.04
CA THR A 180 -6.97 1.98 16.12
C THR A 180 -6.84 3.48 15.90
N GLU A 181 -6.47 3.91 14.70
CA GLU A 181 -6.26 5.32 14.36
C GLU A 181 -7.60 6.08 14.20
N ASP A 182 -8.60 5.46 13.56
CA ASP A 182 -9.89 6.09 13.26
C ASP A 182 -10.95 5.92 14.37
N PHE A 183 -10.67 5.10 15.39
CA PHE A 183 -11.64 4.69 16.40
C PHE A 183 -12.24 5.88 17.12
N TYR A 184 -11.41 6.87 17.48
CA TYR A 184 -11.87 8.07 18.18
C TYR A 184 -12.86 8.88 17.34
N SER A 185 -12.59 9.02 16.03
CA SER A 185 -13.48 9.74 15.13
C SER A 185 -14.79 8.96 14.90
N TYR A 186 -14.73 7.65 14.75
CA TYR A 186 -15.93 6.85 14.49
C TYR A 186 -16.78 6.60 15.73
N ARG A 187 -16.17 6.54 16.91
CA ARG A 187 -16.90 6.32 18.17
C ARG A 187 -17.93 7.40 18.45
N ASP A 188 -17.63 8.65 18.11
CA ASP A 188 -18.55 9.77 18.35
C ASP A 188 -19.72 9.82 17.35
N GLU A 189 -19.69 8.94 16.35
CA GLU A 189 -20.68 8.88 15.29
C GLU A 189 -21.83 7.91 15.58
N ARG A 190 -23.07 8.38 15.37
CA ARG A 190 -24.27 7.55 15.59
C ARG A 190 -24.32 6.32 14.68
N TRP A 191 -23.79 6.44 13.46
CA TRP A 191 -23.81 5.33 12.50
C TRP A 191 -22.95 4.15 12.97
N PHE A 192 -21.87 4.41 13.72
CA PHE A 192 -20.95 3.39 14.19
C PHE A 192 -21.62 2.46 15.21
N TRP A 193 -22.24 3.04 16.25
CA TRP A 193 -22.98 2.28 17.26
C TRP A 193 -24.24 1.61 16.70
N LYS A 194 -24.92 2.25 15.73
CA LYS A 194 -26.01 1.60 15.00
C LYS A 194 -25.53 0.35 14.25
N GLY A 195 -24.33 0.38 13.66
CA GLY A 195 -23.73 -0.80 13.02
C GLY A 195 -23.41 -1.91 14.02
N TYR A 196 -22.90 -1.52 15.19
CA TYR A 196 -22.57 -2.42 16.29
C TYR A 196 -23.83 -3.11 16.84
N ASP A 197 -24.88 -2.34 17.16
CA ASP A 197 -26.16 -2.85 17.66
C ASP A 197 -26.86 -3.76 16.66
N ASN A 198 -26.75 -3.47 15.37
CA ASN A 198 -27.28 -4.32 14.29
C ASN A 198 -26.40 -5.54 13.98
N THR A 199 -25.34 -5.78 14.77
CA THR A 199 -24.43 -6.93 14.63
C THR A 199 -23.69 -7.00 13.29
N LEU A 200 -23.49 -5.85 12.63
CA LEU A 200 -22.71 -5.78 11.38
C LEU A 200 -21.23 -6.09 11.61
N PHE A 201 -20.74 -5.78 12.80
CA PHE A 201 -19.40 -6.09 13.29
C PHE A 201 -19.41 -6.29 14.81
N LYS A 202 -18.30 -6.79 15.35
CA LYS A 202 -18.03 -6.82 16.79
C LYS A 202 -16.77 -6.01 17.07
N LEU A 203 -16.71 -5.35 18.22
CA LEU A 203 -15.50 -4.70 18.68
C LEU A 203 -14.61 -5.69 19.43
N SER A 204 -13.31 -5.62 19.20
CA SER A 204 -12.31 -6.33 20.00
C SER A 204 -11.11 -5.43 20.23
N VAL A 205 -10.48 -5.58 21.39
CA VAL A 205 -9.30 -4.82 21.79
C VAL A 205 -8.19 -5.81 22.10
N ARG A 206 -6.97 -5.51 21.69
CA ARG A 206 -5.80 -6.36 21.92
C ARG A 206 -4.61 -5.52 22.32
N ASP A 207 -3.74 -6.06 23.17
CA ASP A 207 -2.45 -5.44 23.46
C ASP A 207 -1.56 -5.56 22.21
N ARG A 208 -0.94 -4.44 21.82
CA ARG A 208 -0.12 -4.32 20.61
C ARG A 208 1.12 -5.21 20.64
N LYS A 209 1.73 -5.41 21.81
CA LYS A 209 2.96 -6.21 21.98
C LYS A 209 2.64 -7.68 22.23
N ASN A 210 1.57 -7.96 22.96
CA ASN A 210 1.14 -9.32 23.27
C ASN A 210 -0.37 -9.48 23.04
N PRO A 211 -0.80 -9.82 21.82
CA PRO A 211 -2.23 -9.92 21.48
C PRO A 211 -3.05 -10.90 22.32
N ASN A 212 -2.41 -11.81 23.08
CA ASN A 212 -3.06 -12.76 23.98
C ASN A 212 -3.08 -12.28 25.45
N ALA A 213 -2.46 -11.14 25.77
CA ALA A 213 -2.49 -10.58 27.11
C ALA A 213 -3.91 -10.09 27.47
N PRO A 214 -4.30 -10.18 28.75
CA PRO A 214 -5.58 -9.65 29.18
C PRO A 214 -5.59 -8.12 29.07
N VAL A 215 -6.63 -7.58 28.44
CA VAL A 215 -6.85 -6.13 28.35
C VAL A 215 -7.44 -5.63 29.68
N PRO A 216 -6.89 -4.56 30.30
CA PRO A 216 -7.43 -3.99 31.53
C PRO A 216 -8.89 -3.56 31.42
N GLU A 217 -9.67 -3.76 32.49
CA GLU A 217 -11.11 -3.49 32.50
C GLU A 217 -11.46 -2.04 32.10
N ARG A 218 -10.67 -1.06 32.56
CA ARG A 218 -10.87 0.36 32.18
C ARG A 218 -10.71 0.64 30.68
N VAL A 219 -9.84 -0.11 30.00
CA VAL A 219 -9.65 0.00 28.54
C VAL A 219 -10.84 -0.61 27.82
N GLN A 220 -11.34 -1.74 28.34
CA GLN A 220 -12.56 -2.35 27.82
C GLN A 220 -13.76 -1.42 28.00
N GLN A 221 -14.01 -0.93 29.23
CA GLN A 221 -15.10 0.02 29.51
C GLN A 221 -15.02 1.22 28.58
N TYR A 222 -13.84 1.81 28.42
CA TYR A 222 -13.66 2.87 27.45
C TYR A 222 -14.06 2.40 26.06
N VAL A 223 -13.49 1.36 25.46
CA VAL A 223 -13.79 1.01 24.06
C VAL A 223 -15.26 0.58 23.83
N PHE A 224 -15.92 -0.02 24.82
CA PHE A 224 -17.27 -0.59 24.65
C PHE A 224 -18.41 0.33 25.11
N ASP A 225 -18.15 1.35 25.91
CA ASP A 225 -19.20 2.26 26.37
C ASP A 225 -19.46 3.36 25.31
N ALA A 226 -20.67 3.39 24.76
CA ALA A 226 -21.12 4.56 24.00
C ALA A 226 -21.26 5.72 25.00
N ASP A 227 -20.52 6.82 24.84
CA ASP A 227 -20.77 8.04 25.61
C ASP A 227 -22.12 8.62 25.16
N ILE A 228 -23.20 8.13 25.79
CA ILE A 228 -24.55 8.67 25.65
C ILE A 228 -24.62 9.93 26.52
N ASP A 229 -23.96 11.01 26.10
CA ASP A 229 -24.16 12.35 26.66
C ASP A 229 -24.83 13.28 25.65
N ASN A 230 -25.76 12.70 24.87
CA ASN A 230 -26.70 13.43 24.01
C ASN A 230 -28.16 13.27 24.45
N SER A 231 -28.41 12.76 25.67
CA SER A 231 -29.74 12.80 26.28
C SER A 231 -29.90 14.03 27.18
N SER A 232 -30.03 15.21 26.56
CA SER A 232 -30.69 16.33 27.25
C SER A 232 -31.66 17.05 26.30
N SER A 233 -32.95 16.83 26.60
CA SER A 233 -34.15 17.58 26.19
C SER A 233 -34.50 17.66 24.69
N ILE A 234 -35.50 16.88 24.28
CA ILE A 234 -36.91 17.31 24.30
C ILE A 234 -37.79 16.06 24.26
N SER A 235 -38.52 15.85 25.36
CA SER A 235 -39.74 15.07 25.39
C SER A 235 -40.87 15.92 24.81
N THR A 236 -41.44 15.51 23.68
CA THR A 236 -42.87 15.72 23.40
C THR A 236 -43.36 14.56 22.55
N ASP A 237 -44.07 13.68 23.24
CA ASP A 237 -45.17 12.84 22.80
C ASP A 237 -45.90 13.34 21.54
N LEU A 238 -45.86 12.56 20.45
CA LEU A 238 -46.92 12.47 19.44
C LEU A 238 -46.88 11.08 18.75
N GLY A 239 -47.76 10.21 19.21
CA GLY A 239 -48.62 9.27 18.45
C GLY A 239 -48.08 8.53 17.22
N GLU A 240 -48.20 7.21 17.27
CA GLU A 240 -48.27 6.31 16.10
C GLU A 240 -49.25 6.85 15.04
N GLN A 241 -48.77 7.12 13.82
CA GLN A 241 -49.44 6.76 12.57
C GLN A 241 -48.57 7.02 11.33
N GLU A 242 -48.64 6.04 10.43
CA GLU A 242 -48.43 6.09 8.97
C GLU A 242 -46.99 6.11 8.40
N LEU A 243 -46.65 4.95 7.82
CA LEU A 243 -45.80 4.83 6.64
C LEU A 243 -46.33 5.75 5.53
N GLU A 244 -45.50 6.68 5.05
CA GLU A 244 -45.54 7.10 3.66
C GLU A 244 -44.20 7.69 3.19
N ASN A 245 -43.95 7.48 1.90
CA ASN A 245 -42.71 7.73 1.19
C ASN A 245 -42.23 9.19 1.30
N ILE A 246 -40.99 9.39 1.72
CA ILE A 246 -40.26 10.64 1.50
C ILE A 246 -38.98 10.33 0.72
N VAL A 247 -38.98 10.80 -0.53
CA VAL A 247 -37.81 10.97 -1.37
C VAL A 247 -36.90 11.97 -0.67
N VAL A 248 -35.71 11.52 -0.24
CA VAL A 248 -34.68 12.41 0.29
C VAL A 248 -33.77 12.80 -0.87
N ASP A 249 -33.95 14.03 -1.33
CA ASP A 249 -32.97 14.74 -2.12
C ASP A 249 -31.71 14.99 -1.29
N SER A 250 -30.58 14.82 -1.98
CA SER A 250 -29.19 15.08 -1.62
C SER A 250 -28.94 16.03 -0.43
N VAL A 251 -28.43 15.46 0.66
CA VAL A 251 -27.56 16.17 1.61
C VAL A 251 -26.14 15.66 1.36
N LYS A 252 -25.26 16.56 0.91
CA LYS A 252 -23.81 16.34 0.87
C LYS A 252 -23.31 16.31 2.31
N GLU A 253 -23.02 15.12 2.82
CA GLU A 253 -22.23 14.91 4.04
C GLU A 253 -20.83 14.44 3.64
N GLY A 254 -19.82 15.10 4.21
CA GLY A 254 -18.42 15.01 3.80
C GLY A 254 -17.84 13.60 3.93
N SER A 255 -17.06 13.21 2.92
CA SER A 255 -16.28 11.99 2.91
C SER A 255 -15.19 12.08 4.00
N ILE A 256 -15.25 11.18 4.98
CA ILE A 256 -14.19 10.96 5.97
C ILE A 256 -13.41 9.77 5.44
N HIS A 257 -12.26 10.06 4.84
CA HIS A 257 -11.36 9.10 4.19
C HIS A 257 -10.69 8.19 5.22
N SER A 258 -10.51 6.90 4.88
CA SER A 258 -9.80 5.92 5.70
C SER A 258 -8.32 6.31 5.84
N ALA A 259 -7.81 6.35 7.08
CA ALA A 259 -6.52 6.94 7.44
C ALA A 259 -5.31 5.99 7.41
N ASP A 260 -5.42 4.85 6.75
CA ASP A 260 -4.38 3.79 6.75
C ASP A 260 -2.99 4.25 6.25
N SER A 261 -2.89 5.40 5.56
CA SER A 261 -1.60 5.95 5.07
C SER A 261 -1.13 7.25 5.78
N MET A 262 -1.79 7.70 6.87
CA MET A 262 -1.74 9.12 7.26
C MET A 262 -0.79 9.55 8.40
N ARG A 263 -0.08 8.67 9.12
CA ARG A 263 0.70 9.11 10.32
C ARG A 263 2.11 8.52 10.54
N SER A 264 2.89 8.21 9.51
CA SER A 264 4.32 7.84 9.71
C SER A 264 5.25 9.04 10.04
N MET A 265 4.72 10.15 10.55
CA MET A 265 5.48 11.39 10.78
C MET A 265 5.28 11.88 12.21
N SER A 266 6.03 11.32 13.15
CA SER A 266 6.21 11.91 14.48
C SER A 266 7.26 13.01 14.41
N PHE A 267 6.86 14.23 14.03
CA PHE A 267 7.64 15.42 14.37
C PHE A 267 7.32 15.78 15.82
N GLU A 268 8.29 15.58 16.72
CA GLU A 268 8.25 16.17 18.05
C GLU A 268 8.38 17.69 17.93
N ASN A 269 7.25 18.41 17.83
CA ASN A 269 7.16 19.70 18.48
C ASN A 269 5.74 20.06 18.91
N SER A 270 5.67 20.65 20.09
CA SER A 270 4.51 20.86 20.93
C SER A 270 3.42 21.78 20.35
N SER A 271 2.18 21.45 20.71
CA SER A 271 0.95 22.27 20.69
C SER A 271 0.26 22.50 19.34
N SER A 272 -0.62 21.58 18.97
CA SER A 272 -1.81 21.88 18.18
C SER A 272 -3.04 21.27 18.86
N SER A 273 -3.86 22.14 19.43
CA SER A 273 -5.10 21.77 20.09
C SER A 273 -6.18 21.47 19.05
N SER A 274 -6.27 20.22 18.61
CA SER A 274 -7.51 19.68 18.08
C SER A 274 -8.48 19.51 19.24
N SER A 275 -9.64 20.13 19.16
CA SER A 275 -10.71 20.02 20.16
C SER A 275 -11.27 18.60 20.20
N SER A 276 -10.58 17.72 20.92
CA SER A 276 -11.09 16.42 21.35
C SER A 276 -11.91 16.62 22.61
N SER A 277 -13.14 16.13 22.56
CA SER A 277 -13.98 15.82 23.71
C SER A 277 -13.16 15.11 24.82
N GLY A 278 -12.96 15.81 25.94
CA GLY A 278 -12.91 15.24 27.30
C GLY A 278 -11.94 14.11 27.68
N LEU A 279 -10.97 13.70 26.89
CA LEU A 279 -10.00 12.67 27.32
C LEU A 279 -9.05 13.24 28.40
N SER A 280 -9.01 12.60 29.57
CA SER A 280 -7.93 12.82 30.54
C SER A 280 -6.61 12.36 29.94
N SER A 281 -5.52 13.12 30.09
CA SER A 281 -4.18 12.77 29.59
C SER A 281 -3.80 11.33 29.89
N ASP A 282 -4.13 10.85 31.10
CA ASP A 282 -3.81 9.51 31.57
C ASP A 282 -4.42 8.41 30.68
N MET A 283 -5.60 8.61 30.08
CA MET A 283 -6.24 7.58 29.28
C MET A 283 -5.66 7.48 27.86
N SER A 284 -5.21 8.60 27.29
CA SER A 284 -4.55 8.64 25.98
C SER A 284 -3.30 7.76 25.99
N ASP A 285 -2.39 7.99 26.95
CA ASP A 285 -1.13 7.25 27.08
C ASP A 285 -1.34 5.74 27.23
N ILE A 286 -2.46 5.36 27.85
CA ILE A 286 -2.77 3.95 28.06
C ILE A 286 -3.28 3.31 26.77
N LEU A 287 -4.09 4.01 25.99
CA LEU A 287 -4.71 3.47 24.78
C LEU A 287 -3.67 3.24 23.66
N GLU A 288 -2.56 3.96 23.65
CA GLU A 288 -1.45 3.75 22.70
C GLU A 288 -0.86 2.32 22.73
N ALA A 289 -1.01 1.61 23.85
CA ALA A 289 -0.56 0.23 24.00
C ALA A 289 -1.53 -0.81 23.42
N TYR A 290 -2.72 -0.40 22.99
CA TYR A 290 -3.78 -1.28 22.53
C TYR A 290 -4.21 -0.97 21.11
N GLU A 291 -4.68 -2.00 20.43
CA GLU A 291 -5.25 -1.92 19.10
C GLU A 291 -6.74 -2.28 19.17
N VAL A 292 -7.55 -1.46 18.51
CA VAL A 292 -9.00 -1.65 18.41
C VAL A 292 -9.32 -2.22 17.04
N TYR A 293 -10.15 -3.26 17.00
CA TYR A 293 -10.52 -3.95 15.77
C TYR A 293 -12.04 -4.08 15.63
N ALA A 294 -12.53 -3.90 14.40
CA ALA A 294 -13.84 -4.38 13.98
C ALA A 294 -13.74 -5.80 13.41
N GLU A 295 -14.36 -6.77 14.08
CA GLU A 295 -14.47 -8.15 13.64
C GLU A 295 -15.77 -8.37 12.84
N MET A 296 -15.65 -8.66 11.55
CA MET A 296 -16.77 -8.92 10.63
C MET A 296 -16.83 -10.39 10.25
N SER A 297 -18.02 -10.98 10.22
CA SER A 297 -18.21 -12.41 9.90
C SER A 297 -18.55 -12.64 8.43
N ASN A 298 -18.05 -13.74 7.85
CA ASN A 298 -18.30 -14.13 6.45
C ASN A 298 -17.93 -13.04 5.42
N TYR A 299 -16.83 -12.32 5.69
CA TYR A 299 -16.45 -11.14 4.94
C TYR A 299 -15.68 -11.49 3.66
N PRO A 300 -15.98 -10.89 2.49
CA PRO A 300 -15.29 -11.17 1.25
C PRO A 300 -13.88 -10.54 1.25
N VAL A 301 -12.88 -11.36 0.98
CA VAL A 301 -11.46 -10.98 1.01
C VAL A 301 -10.70 -11.53 -0.19
N MET A 302 -9.60 -10.86 -0.52
CA MET A 302 -8.53 -11.33 -1.40
C MET A 302 -7.34 -11.78 -0.56
N LEU A 303 -6.85 -12.99 -0.81
CA LEU A 303 -5.65 -13.55 -0.22
C LEU A 303 -4.52 -13.44 -1.24
N ILE A 304 -3.43 -12.76 -0.91
CA ILE A 304 -2.28 -12.56 -1.79
C ILE A 304 -1.04 -13.17 -1.13
N PHE A 305 -0.39 -14.11 -1.80
CA PHE A 305 0.74 -14.85 -1.27
C PHE A 305 2.05 -14.37 -1.92
N THR A 306 2.96 -13.84 -1.12
CA THR A 306 4.24 -13.29 -1.57
C THR A 306 5.41 -13.82 -0.75
N GLU A 307 6.62 -13.50 -1.20
CA GLU A 307 7.84 -13.80 -0.47
C GLU A 307 7.87 -13.14 0.91
N MET A 308 8.43 -13.85 1.89
CA MET A 308 8.69 -13.27 3.20
C MET A 308 9.85 -12.26 3.14
N ASN A 309 9.73 -11.23 3.98
CA ASN A 309 10.75 -10.21 4.19
C ASN A 309 11.11 -10.14 5.68
N GLU A 310 12.26 -9.56 6.00
CA GLU A 310 12.81 -9.47 7.36
C GLU A 310 12.24 -8.27 8.13
N GLY A 311 12.01 -7.15 7.44
CA GLY A 311 11.44 -5.93 8.02
C GLY A 311 11.15 -4.88 6.95
N THR A 312 10.64 -3.73 7.37
CA THR A 312 10.44 -2.56 6.52
C THR A 312 11.67 -1.64 6.52
N MET A 313 11.74 -0.70 5.59
CA MET A 313 12.72 0.38 5.61
C MET A 313 12.45 1.35 6.77
N GLU A 314 11.19 1.50 7.19
CA GLU A 314 10.81 2.27 8.38
C GLU A 314 11.47 1.71 9.64
N ASP A 315 11.48 0.38 9.81
CA ASP A 315 12.13 -0.27 10.95
C ASP A 315 13.63 0.10 11.03
N LEU A 316 14.29 0.29 9.89
CA LEU A 316 15.71 0.65 9.82
C LEU A 316 16.00 2.10 10.23
N LEU A 317 15.01 2.99 10.16
CA LEU A 317 15.16 4.38 10.61
C LEU A 317 15.28 4.49 12.14
N THR A 318 14.81 3.48 12.88
CA THR A 318 14.87 3.46 14.35
C THR A 318 15.79 2.36 14.89
N ASN A 319 16.13 1.35 14.07
CA ASN A 319 17.01 0.24 14.45
C ASN A 319 18.44 0.43 13.93
N PHE A 320 19.20 1.29 14.60
CA PHE A 320 20.58 1.63 14.23
C PHE A 320 21.55 0.44 14.30
N GLU A 321 21.27 -0.55 15.16
CA GLU A 321 22.07 -1.79 15.24
C GLU A 321 21.95 -2.62 13.96
N GLU A 322 20.73 -2.77 13.44
CA GLU A 322 20.48 -3.48 12.17
C GLU A 322 21.04 -2.73 10.96
N VAL A 323 21.11 -1.40 11.03
CA VAL A 323 21.79 -0.59 10.01
C VAL A 323 23.31 -0.72 10.13
N GLY A 324 23.84 -0.82 11.35
CA GLY A 324 25.29 -0.79 11.62
C GLY A 324 25.90 0.61 11.50
N ALA A 325 25.07 1.66 11.61
CA ALA A 325 25.46 3.07 11.64
C ALA A 325 24.32 3.89 12.30
N SER A 326 24.59 5.14 12.67
CA SER A 326 23.62 6.04 13.30
C SER A 326 23.53 7.39 12.57
N PRO A 327 22.38 8.09 12.64
CA PRO A 327 22.22 9.40 12.03
C PRO A 327 23.38 10.37 12.34
N GLY A 328 23.83 11.10 11.33
CA GLY A 328 24.97 12.03 11.41
C GLY A 328 26.36 11.41 11.18
N MET A 329 26.46 10.08 11.01
CA MET A 329 27.71 9.40 10.62
C MET A 329 27.83 9.28 9.10
N VAL A 330 29.06 9.24 8.58
CA VAL A 330 29.31 9.08 7.14
C VAL A 330 28.76 7.73 6.65
N GLU A 331 28.99 6.66 7.42
CA GLU A 331 28.54 5.31 7.09
C GLU A 331 27.01 5.18 7.07
N TRP A 332 26.29 6.05 7.78
CA TRP A 332 24.83 6.11 7.72
C TRP A 332 24.40 6.56 6.34
N GLU A 333 24.89 7.72 5.88
CA GLU A 333 24.56 8.26 4.58
C GLU A 333 25.05 7.38 3.42
N GLU A 334 26.22 6.73 3.54
CA GLU A 334 26.70 5.76 2.55
C GLU A 334 25.72 4.59 2.34
N ARG A 335 25.22 4.02 3.44
CA ARG A 335 24.24 2.92 3.42
C ARG A 335 22.93 3.36 2.80
N TRP A 336 22.37 4.46 3.29
CA TRP A 336 21.09 4.99 2.80
C TRP A 336 21.17 5.46 1.35
N THR A 337 22.30 5.99 0.90
CA THR A 337 22.53 6.32 -0.51
C THR A 337 22.52 5.07 -1.39
N ALA A 338 23.20 4.00 -0.96
CA ALA A 338 23.22 2.74 -1.70
C ALA A 338 21.85 2.05 -1.73
N TRP A 339 21.11 2.09 -0.62
CA TRP A 339 19.77 1.53 -0.51
C TRP A 339 18.75 2.33 -1.32
N LEU A 340 18.82 3.66 -1.29
CA LEU A 340 18.01 4.52 -2.15
C LEU A 340 18.26 4.22 -3.64
N PHE A 341 19.51 3.97 -4.03
CA PHE A 341 19.80 3.56 -5.41
C PHE A 341 19.08 2.25 -5.80
N GLN A 342 19.00 1.26 -4.90
CA GLN A 342 18.24 0.03 -5.14
C GLN A 342 16.75 0.32 -5.43
N ILE A 343 16.14 1.24 -4.66
CA ILE A 343 14.74 1.65 -4.85
C ILE A 343 14.56 2.37 -6.19
N ILE A 344 15.44 3.32 -6.51
CA ILE A 344 15.43 4.02 -7.79
C ILE A 344 15.56 3.02 -8.95
N ALA A 345 16.47 2.04 -8.85
CA ALA A 345 16.64 1.01 -9.87
C ALA A 345 15.38 0.13 -10.04
N ALA A 346 14.69 -0.19 -8.95
CA ALA A 346 13.40 -0.90 -8.97
C ALA A 346 12.33 -0.11 -9.74
N LEU A 347 12.18 1.17 -9.41
CA LEU A 347 11.22 2.08 -10.03
C LEU A 347 11.54 2.31 -11.52
N VAL A 348 12.82 2.53 -11.87
CA VAL A 348 13.27 2.62 -13.27
C VAL A 348 12.85 1.38 -14.06
N CYS A 349 13.07 0.19 -13.50
CA CYS A 349 12.65 -1.06 -14.12
C CYS A 349 11.14 -1.13 -14.32
N ALA A 350 10.35 -0.92 -13.27
CA ALA A 350 8.90 -1.02 -13.35
C ALA A 350 8.29 0.05 -14.28
N GLN A 351 8.71 1.30 -14.18
CA GLN A 351 8.30 2.40 -15.07
C GLN A 351 8.61 2.07 -16.53
N LYS A 352 9.81 1.55 -16.79
CA LYS A 352 10.22 1.21 -18.14
C LYS A 352 9.36 0.11 -18.76
N VAL A 353 9.15 -0.95 -17.99
CA VAL A 353 8.61 -2.22 -18.47
C VAL A 353 7.09 -2.19 -18.53
N ILE A 354 6.41 -1.60 -17.54
CA ILE A 354 4.95 -1.63 -17.47
C ILE A 354 4.34 -0.23 -17.27
N GLY A 355 5.09 0.87 -17.40
CA GLY A 355 4.54 2.21 -17.16
C GLY A 355 4.00 2.39 -15.74
N PHE A 356 4.72 1.83 -14.77
CA PHE A 356 4.32 1.75 -13.36
C PHE A 356 4.43 3.09 -12.62
N THR A 357 3.42 3.42 -11.82
CA THR A 357 3.50 4.37 -10.71
C THR A 357 2.88 3.71 -9.48
N HIS A 358 3.54 3.80 -8.32
CA HIS A 358 3.05 3.18 -7.07
C HIS A 358 1.92 3.97 -6.42
N ASN A 359 2.03 5.31 -6.42
CA ASN A 359 1.08 6.27 -5.85
C ASN A 359 0.93 6.28 -4.32
N ASP A 360 1.68 5.43 -3.61
CA ASP A 360 1.71 5.39 -2.15
C ASP A 360 3.06 4.85 -1.63
N LEU A 361 4.15 5.27 -2.26
CA LEU A 361 5.49 4.77 -1.91
C LEU A 361 6.05 5.55 -0.71
N HIS A 362 5.92 4.96 0.48
CA HIS A 362 6.58 5.43 1.71
C HIS A 362 7.47 4.31 2.29
N THR A 363 8.27 4.64 3.29
CA THR A 363 9.22 3.74 3.99
C THR A 363 8.62 2.41 4.45
N ASN A 364 7.36 2.37 4.92
CA ASN A 364 6.68 1.10 5.27
C ASN A 364 6.37 0.20 4.05
N ASN A 365 6.21 0.76 2.86
CA ASN A 365 5.95 0.02 1.61
C ASN A 365 7.23 -0.43 0.89
N ILE A 366 8.36 -0.27 1.57
CA ILE A 366 9.66 -0.78 1.16
C ILE A 366 10.11 -1.79 2.22
N VAL A 367 10.31 -3.03 1.82
CA VAL A 367 10.75 -4.12 2.70
C VAL A 367 12.12 -4.60 2.31
N TRP A 368 12.81 -5.30 3.21
CA TRP A 368 14.14 -5.82 2.94
C TRP A 368 14.31 -7.29 3.31
N THR A 369 15.29 -7.93 2.66
CA THR A 369 15.75 -9.30 2.95
C THR A 369 17.27 -9.32 3.04
N LYS A 370 17.83 -10.29 3.77
CA LYS A 370 19.28 -10.49 3.88
C LYS A 370 19.85 -11.03 2.57
N THR A 371 21.07 -10.62 2.25
CA THR A 371 21.84 -11.15 1.13
C THR A 371 23.31 -11.29 1.48
N GLU A 372 23.92 -12.34 0.94
CA GLU A 372 25.38 -12.56 1.00
C GLU A 372 26.10 -11.86 -0.16
N GLU A 373 25.37 -11.38 -1.17
CA GLU A 373 25.95 -10.61 -2.27
C GLU A 373 26.43 -9.26 -1.75
N GLU A 374 27.74 -9.00 -1.83
CA GLU A 374 28.32 -7.73 -1.38
C GLU A 374 27.88 -6.55 -2.25
N PHE A 375 27.68 -6.80 -3.55
CA PHE A 375 27.35 -5.77 -4.54
C PHE A 375 26.28 -6.23 -5.53
N PHE A 376 25.42 -5.31 -5.91
CA PHE A 376 24.63 -5.44 -7.13
C PHE A 376 25.22 -4.63 -8.27
N TYR A 377 25.11 -5.21 -9.47
CA TYR A 377 25.62 -4.61 -10.69
C TYR A 377 24.45 -4.25 -11.58
N TYR A 378 24.35 -2.98 -11.93
CA TYR A 378 23.32 -2.45 -12.81
C TYR A 378 23.97 -1.94 -14.09
N ARG A 379 23.34 -2.15 -15.24
CA ARG A 379 23.89 -1.75 -16.54
C ARG A 379 22.90 -0.88 -17.31
N THR A 380 23.33 0.32 -17.70
CA THR A 380 22.53 1.25 -18.51
C THR A 380 22.45 0.83 -19.98
N GLY A 381 21.52 1.42 -20.74
CA GLY A 381 21.45 1.21 -22.19
C GLY A 381 22.75 1.64 -22.91
N ALA A 382 23.41 2.68 -22.41
CA ALA A 382 24.70 3.16 -22.91
C ALA A 382 25.89 2.26 -22.50
N GLY A 383 25.66 1.27 -21.64
CA GLY A 383 26.69 0.33 -21.20
C GLY A 383 27.47 0.76 -19.96
N VAL A 384 27.09 1.86 -19.30
CA VAL A 384 27.64 2.24 -17.99
C VAL A 384 27.23 1.20 -16.97
N ILE A 385 28.18 0.80 -16.11
CA ILE A 385 27.93 -0.18 -15.06
C ILE A 385 28.02 0.52 -13.72
N TYR A 386 26.99 0.36 -12.89
CA TYR A 386 26.99 0.75 -11.48
C TYR A 386 27.22 -0.49 -10.63
N ARG A 387 28.16 -0.42 -9.69
CA ARG A 387 28.41 -1.44 -8.67
C ARG A 387 28.01 -0.84 -7.31
N VAL A 388 26.84 -1.22 -6.83
CA VAL A 388 26.21 -0.66 -5.64
C VAL A 388 26.37 -1.63 -4.48
N PRO A 389 26.95 -1.21 -3.34
CA PRO A 389 27.06 -2.07 -2.17
C PRO A 389 25.67 -2.40 -1.61
N THR A 390 25.46 -3.66 -1.24
CA THR A 390 24.16 -4.08 -0.64
C THR A 390 24.11 -3.80 0.85
N PHE A 391 25.27 -3.76 1.50
CA PHE A 391 25.39 -3.80 2.96
C PHE A 391 24.58 -4.95 3.60
N GLY A 392 24.52 -6.08 2.90
CA GLY A 392 23.81 -7.28 3.32
C GLY A 392 22.28 -7.20 3.16
N LYS A 393 21.74 -6.19 2.48
CA LYS A 393 20.29 -5.98 2.31
C LYS A 393 19.87 -5.82 0.85
N ILE A 394 18.79 -6.51 0.49
CA ILE A 394 18.04 -6.32 -0.77
C ILE A 394 16.73 -5.65 -0.42
N PHE A 395 16.47 -4.49 -1.01
CA PHE A 395 15.20 -3.80 -0.85
C PHE A 395 14.21 -4.19 -1.95
N LYS A 396 12.93 -4.30 -1.57
CA LYS A 396 11.81 -4.67 -2.45
C LYS A 396 10.61 -3.78 -2.16
N ILE A 397 9.90 -3.40 -3.20
CA ILE A 397 8.68 -2.58 -3.08
C ILE A 397 7.47 -3.52 -2.94
N ILE A 398 6.51 -3.14 -2.09
CA ILE A 398 5.25 -3.85 -1.83
C ILE A 398 4.07 -2.88 -1.74
N ASP A 399 2.86 -3.42 -1.60
CA ASP A 399 1.61 -2.68 -1.47
C ASP A 399 1.16 -1.93 -2.73
N PHE A 400 0.67 -2.70 -3.69
CA PHE A 400 0.30 -2.18 -5.00
C PHE A 400 -1.18 -1.82 -5.11
N GLY A 401 -1.87 -1.58 -4.00
CA GLY A 401 -3.30 -1.25 -3.98
C GLY A 401 -3.63 -0.05 -4.85
N ARG A 402 -2.80 1.02 -4.77
CA ARG A 402 -2.95 2.24 -5.58
C ARG A 402 -2.08 2.26 -6.84
N ALA A 403 -1.45 1.15 -7.22
CA ALA A 403 -0.57 1.14 -8.37
C ALA A 403 -1.33 1.40 -9.69
N ILE A 404 -0.72 2.17 -10.58
CA ILE A 404 -1.18 2.36 -11.96
C ILE A 404 -0.11 1.79 -12.88
N PHE A 405 -0.49 0.91 -13.80
CA PHE A 405 0.45 0.25 -14.72
C PHE A 405 -0.27 -0.29 -15.96
N THR A 406 0.49 -0.72 -16.96
CA THR A 406 0.00 -1.21 -18.25
C THR A 406 0.55 -2.60 -18.55
N LEU A 407 -0.34 -3.55 -18.84
CA LEU A 407 0.00 -4.90 -19.33
C LEU A 407 -0.82 -5.19 -20.59
N ASN A 408 -0.16 -5.71 -21.63
CA ASN A 408 -0.81 -6.04 -22.90
C ASN A 408 -1.70 -4.90 -23.43
N GLU A 409 -1.16 -3.67 -23.45
CA GLU A 409 -1.85 -2.43 -23.89
C GLU A 409 -3.07 -2.02 -23.04
N THR A 410 -3.37 -2.74 -21.97
CA THR A 410 -4.45 -2.42 -21.04
C THR A 410 -3.88 -1.74 -19.81
N MET A 411 -4.42 -0.56 -19.49
CA MET A 411 -4.09 0.15 -18.25
C MET A 411 -4.91 -0.42 -17.08
N TYR A 412 -4.23 -0.68 -15.99
CA TYR A 412 -4.78 -1.14 -14.71
C TYR A 412 -4.69 0.03 -13.74
N ILE A 413 -5.84 0.40 -13.18
CA ILE A 413 -6.01 1.50 -12.26
C ILE A 413 -7.00 1.08 -11.18
N SER A 414 -6.67 1.36 -9.91
CA SER A 414 -7.55 1.09 -8.77
C SER A 414 -8.81 1.93 -8.85
N ASP A 415 -9.91 1.38 -8.37
CA ASP A 415 -11.14 2.14 -8.17
C ASP A 415 -11.01 3.15 -7.02
N ASP A 416 -9.95 3.11 -6.22
CA ASP A 416 -9.63 4.15 -5.23
C ASP A 416 -9.54 5.55 -5.85
N PHE A 417 -9.12 5.65 -7.12
CA PHE A 417 -8.99 6.93 -7.82
C PHE A 417 -10.32 7.49 -8.34
N LYS A 418 -11.42 6.73 -8.24
CA LYS A 418 -12.74 7.22 -8.64
C LYS A 418 -13.19 8.34 -7.70
N GLU A 419 -14.09 9.18 -8.20
CA GLU A 419 -14.78 10.19 -7.39
C GLU A 419 -15.39 9.54 -6.13
N ASP A 420 -15.30 10.26 -5.01
CA ASP A 420 -15.74 9.85 -3.67
C ASP A 420 -14.97 8.72 -2.98
N ASN A 421 -13.97 8.09 -3.62
CA ASN A 421 -13.11 7.07 -3.00
C ASN A 421 -11.80 7.65 -2.41
N ASP A 422 -11.01 6.81 -1.74
CA ASP A 422 -9.83 7.19 -0.93
C ASP A 422 -8.72 7.94 -1.67
N ALA A 423 -8.63 7.77 -2.99
CA ALA A 423 -7.66 8.46 -3.84
C ALA A 423 -8.33 9.39 -4.87
N GLY A 424 -9.60 9.72 -4.65
CA GLY A 424 -10.37 10.59 -5.52
C GLY A 424 -9.68 11.93 -5.74
N GLU A 425 -9.80 12.45 -6.97
CA GLU A 425 -9.21 13.73 -7.41
C GLU A 425 -7.67 13.79 -7.45
N GLN A 426 -6.95 12.73 -7.08
CA GLN A 426 -5.48 12.70 -7.24
C GLN A 426 -5.08 12.83 -8.71
N TYR A 427 -5.87 12.25 -9.61
CA TYR A 427 -5.65 12.27 -11.05
C TYR A 427 -6.93 12.64 -11.80
N ALA A 428 -6.76 13.17 -13.01
CA ALA A 428 -7.85 13.56 -13.90
C ALA A 428 -7.44 13.30 -15.36
N PHE A 429 -7.69 12.10 -15.87
CA PHE A 429 -7.30 11.69 -17.22
C PHE A 429 -8.16 10.53 -17.73
N SER A 430 -8.16 10.28 -19.04
CA SER A 430 -8.79 9.08 -19.60
C SER A 430 -7.88 7.86 -19.43
N PRO A 431 -8.34 6.70 -18.90
CA PRO A 431 -9.73 6.27 -18.77
C PRO A 431 -10.38 6.47 -17.39
N LEU A 432 -9.73 7.17 -16.45
CA LEU A 432 -10.27 7.37 -15.09
C LEU A 432 -11.55 8.22 -15.11
N CYS A 433 -11.57 9.30 -15.89
CA CYS A 433 -12.73 10.16 -16.06
C CYS A 433 -12.91 10.59 -17.53
N ASP A 434 -14.18 10.72 -17.95
CA ASP A 434 -14.54 11.08 -19.34
C ASP A 434 -14.35 12.58 -19.62
N LYS A 435 -14.43 13.41 -18.58
CA LYS A 435 -14.35 14.87 -18.67
C LYS A 435 -13.56 15.43 -17.50
N TYR A 436 -12.63 16.31 -17.81
CA TYR A 436 -11.79 17.03 -16.86
C TYR A 436 -11.46 18.41 -17.42
N GLU A 437 -11.36 19.41 -16.54
CA GLU A 437 -10.98 20.77 -16.94
C GLU A 437 -9.48 20.87 -17.23
N LYS A 438 -8.67 20.18 -16.42
CA LYS A 438 -7.22 20.05 -16.57
C LYS A 438 -6.84 18.58 -16.52
N GLU A 439 -6.01 18.14 -17.45
CA GLU A 439 -5.47 16.79 -17.45
C GLU A 439 -4.39 16.63 -16.38
N VAL A 440 -4.53 15.63 -15.52
CA VAL A 440 -3.54 15.22 -14.51
C VAL A 440 -3.33 13.72 -14.66
N PRO A 441 -2.37 13.27 -15.48
CA PRO A 441 -2.08 11.86 -15.71
C PRO A 441 -1.22 11.27 -14.57
N PRO A 442 -1.06 9.93 -14.52
CA PRO A 442 -0.12 9.29 -13.60
C PRO A 442 1.28 9.88 -13.75
N ASN A 443 1.89 10.26 -12.63
CA ASN A 443 3.12 11.04 -12.62
C ASN A 443 4.34 10.17 -12.22
N PRO A 444 5.34 9.95 -13.10
CA PRO A 444 6.51 9.13 -12.78
C PRO A 444 7.40 9.69 -11.65
N SER A 445 7.29 10.97 -11.32
CA SER A 445 8.03 11.60 -10.21
C SER A 445 7.36 11.39 -8.86
N PHE A 446 6.09 10.95 -8.85
CA PHE A 446 5.28 10.84 -7.64
C PHE A 446 5.96 9.99 -6.57
N ASP A 447 6.42 8.81 -6.97
CA ASP A 447 6.91 7.80 -6.04
C ASP A 447 8.17 8.25 -5.29
N LEU A 448 9.12 8.92 -5.96
CA LEU A 448 10.33 9.43 -5.30
C LEU A 448 10.06 10.65 -4.41
N CYS A 449 9.15 11.53 -4.81
CA CYS A 449 8.73 12.64 -3.96
C CYS A 449 8.05 12.13 -2.69
N ARG A 450 7.08 11.21 -2.83
CA ARG A 450 6.36 10.64 -1.68
C ARG A 450 7.29 9.90 -0.73
N LEU A 451 8.27 9.17 -1.28
CA LEU A 451 9.30 8.49 -0.49
C LEU A 451 10.23 9.47 0.22
N ALA A 452 10.70 10.52 -0.45
CA ALA A 452 11.56 11.54 0.14
C ALA A 452 10.88 12.23 1.33
N VAL A 453 9.59 12.55 1.19
CA VAL A 453 8.78 13.10 2.29
C VAL A 453 8.79 12.16 3.50
N SER A 454 8.60 10.84 3.31
CA SER A 454 8.66 9.87 4.42
C SER A 454 10.06 9.60 4.98
N LEU A 455 11.12 9.86 4.22
CA LEU A 455 12.49 9.59 4.65
C LEU A 455 13.11 10.76 5.42
N LEU A 456 12.93 12.00 4.93
CA LEU A 456 13.81 13.12 5.27
C LEU A 456 13.91 13.36 6.78
N GLY A 457 12.77 13.45 7.48
CA GLY A 457 12.73 13.80 8.90
C GLY A 457 13.43 12.79 9.81
N ASN A 458 13.18 11.50 9.59
CA ASN A 458 13.78 10.43 10.39
C ASN A 458 15.22 10.13 9.99
N LEU A 459 15.55 10.30 8.71
CA LEU A 459 16.90 10.07 8.20
C LEU A 459 17.87 11.17 8.65
N PHE A 460 17.37 12.40 8.77
CA PHE A 460 18.08 13.58 9.25
C PHE A 460 17.34 14.26 10.41
N PRO A 461 17.39 13.68 11.63
CA PRO A 461 16.73 14.28 12.81
C PRO A 461 17.24 15.69 13.13
N LEU A 462 18.47 15.99 12.72
CA LEU A 462 19.05 17.32 12.69
C LEU A 462 19.38 17.67 11.24
N LYS A 463 18.95 18.84 10.79
CA LYS A 463 19.29 19.35 9.46
C LYS A 463 20.83 19.46 9.34
N PRO A 464 21.45 18.88 8.29
CA PRO A 464 22.89 19.02 8.07
C PRO A 464 23.31 20.48 7.84
N ASP A 465 24.57 20.80 8.15
CA ASP A 465 25.11 22.14 8.01
C ASP A 465 25.05 22.63 6.56
N GLU A 466 24.66 23.89 6.37
CA GLU A 466 24.65 24.54 5.07
C GLU A 466 26.08 24.85 4.59
N ILE A 467 26.31 24.75 3.28
CA ILE A 467 27.56 25.19 2.66
C ILE A 467 27.51 26.73 2.55
N GLU A 468 28.56 27.41 3.03
CA GLU A 468 28.62 28.89 3.13
C GLU A 468 28.24 29.59 1.80
N ASP A 469 28.79 29.09 0.69
CA ASP A 469 28.53 29.52 -0.68
C ASP A 469 27.76 28.46 -1.51
N GLY A 470 26.97 27.61 -0.84
CA GLY A 470 26.18 26.57 -1.49
C GLY A 470 25.07 27.13 -2.37
N ASP A 471 24.69 26.38 -3.42
CA ASP A 471 23.60 26.77 -4.29
C ASP A 471 22.27 26.79 -3.53
N VAL A 472 21.32 27.59 -4.02
CA VAL A 472 19.96 27.64 -3.45
C VAL A 472 19.16 26.46 -3.99
N LEU A 473 18.80 25.53 -3.12
CA LEU A 473 17.98 24.36 -3.48
C LEU A 473 16.52 24.73 -3.72
N SER A 474 15.96 25.61 -2.88
CA SER A 474 14.61 26.15 -3.05
C SER A 474 14.48 27.50 -2.37
N THR A 475 13.65 28.37 -2.93
CA THR A 475 13.40 29.71 -2.38
C THR A 475 11.94 30.08 -2.45
N GLU A 476 11.41 30.56 -1.33
CA GLU A 476 10.12 31.21 -1.28
C GLU A 476 10.11 32.29 -0.19
N LYS A 477 9.02 33.04 -0.14
CA LYS A 477 8.90 34.16 0.80
C LYS A 477 8.96 33.64 2.25
N GLY A 478 10.08 33.91 2.93
CA GLY A 478 10.31 33.55 4.32
C GLY A 478 11.09 32.25 4.53
N LEU A 479 11.43 31.52 3.46
CA LEU A 479 12.18 30.27 3.54
C LEU A 479 13.17 30.17 2.38
N ILE A 480 14.46 30.14 2.71
CA ILE A 480 15.54 29.89 1.76
C ILE A 480 16.25 28.63 2.25
N VAL A 481 16.32 27.62 1.39
CA VAL A 481 17.05 26.39 1.68
C VAL A 481 18.23 26.31 0.74
N LYS A 482 19.43 26.27 1.32
CA LYS A 482 20.70 26.13 0.60
C LYS A 482 21.17 24.70 0.62
N GLU A 483 22.07 24.38 -0.29
CA GLU A 483 22.85 23.15 -0.26
C GLU A 483 23.52 22.94 1.09
N THR A 484 23.46 21.70 1.55
CA THR A 484 24.08 21.23 2.77
C THR A 484 25.32 20.40 2.46
N VAL A 485 26.13 20.13 3.49
CA VAL A 485 27.27 19.20 3.40
C VAL A 485 26.85 17.76 3.08
N SER A 486 25.57 17.41 3.26
CA SER A 486 25.02 16.10 2.92
C SER A 486 24.45 16.10 1.50
N GLU A 487 25.14 15.39 0.59
CA GLU A 487 24.64 15.19 -0.77
C GLU A 487 23.31 14.42 -0.78
N LEU A 488 23.12 13.49 0.16
CA LEU A 488 21.89 12.71 0.28
C LEU A 488 20.70 13.59 0.70
N TYR A 489 20.90 14.49 1.66
CA TYR A 489 19.90 15.48 2.05
C TYR A 489 19.52 16.36 0.85
N ASN A 490 20.52 16.88 0.13
CA ASN A 490 20.30 17.74 -1.04
C ASN A 490 19.53 17.00 -2.15
N LEU A 491 19.85 15.72 -2.39
CA LEU A 491 19.13 14.87 -3.35
C LEU A 491 17.67 14.69 -2.94
N LEU A 492 17.40 14.26 -1.70
CA LEU A 492 16.03 14.05 -1.22
C LEU A 492 15.22 15.34 -1.26
N TRP A 493 15.83 16.47 -0.87
CA TRP A 493 15.20 17.78 -0.97
C TRP A 493 14.80 18.10 -2.41
N SER A 494 15.68 17.83 -3.37
CA SER A 494 15.42 18.08 -4.80
C SER A 494 14.23 17.29 -5.36
N PHE A 495 13.87 16.15 -4.75
CA PHE A 495 12.70 15.36 -5.17
C PHE A 495 11.37 16.00 -4.76
N MET A 496 11.41 16.93 -3.80
CA MET A 496 10.23 17.52 -3.18
C MET A 496 9.93 18.93 -3.71
N ILE A 497 10.53 19.33 -4.82
CA ILE A 497 10.39 20.68 -5.39
C ILE A 497 9.37 20.67 -6.53
N ASP A 498 8.36 21.52 -6.40
CA ASP A 498 7.31 21.73 -7.39
C ASP A 498 7.80 22.51 -8.62
N ASP A 499 6.99 22.51 -9.68
CA ASP A 499 7.27 23.22 -10.93
C ASP A 499 7.43 24.74 -10.75
N ALA A 500 7.01 25.29 -9.60
CA ALA A 500 7.18 26.69 -9.22
C ALA A 500 8.42 26.94 -8.34
N GLY A 501 9.22 25.92 -8.04
CA GLY A 501 10.44 26.01 -7.24
C GLY A 501 10.23 26.00 -5.72
N LYS A 502 9.05 25.60 -5.24
CA LYS A 502 8.71 25.51 -3.82
C LYS A 502 8.76 24.07 -3.33
N ASN A 503 9.06 23.88 -2.06
CA ASN A 503 9.07 22.56 -1.45
C ASN A 503 7.65 22.13 -1.02
N VAL A 504 7.39 20.81 -0.99
CA VAL A 504 6.11 20.24 -0.50
C VAL A 504 6.14 19.81 0.97
N PHE A 505 7.30 19.91 1.63
CA PHE A 505 7.54 19.32 2.95
C PHE A 505 7.11 20.23 4.09
N MET A 506 7.53 21.50 4.08
CA MET A 506 7.33 22.43 5.19
C MET A 506 6.98 23.85 4.73
N ASN A 507 6.23 24.56 5.56
CA ASN A 507 6.01 26.00 5.47
C ASN A 507 7.22 26.80 6.02
N PRO A 508 7.30 28.12 5.81
CA PRO A 508 8.34 28.95 6.40
C PRO A 508 8.40 28.98 7.93
N ASP A 509 7.31 28.61 8.60
CA ASP A 509 7.22 28.44 10.06
C ASP A 509 7.50 27.00 10.50
N GLU A 510 8.03 26.17 9.60
CA GLU A 510 8.33 24.74 9.80
C GLU A 510 7.11 23.85 10.02
N SER A 511 5.88 24.39 9.89
CA SER A 511 4.66 23.57 9.92
C SER A 511 4.51 22.72 8.65
N GLU A 512 3.78 21.61 8.76
CA GLU A 512 3.43 20.76 7.62
C GLU A 512 2.68 21.57 6.55
N ARG A 513 3.13 21.46 5.29
CA ARG A 513 2.59 22.28 4.20
C ARG A 513 1.25 21.77 3.67
N PHE A 514 1.16 20.47 3.42
CA PHE A 514 -0.01 19.85 2.81
C PHE A 514 -0.53 18.75 3.74
N PRO A 515 -1.50 19.08 4.62
CA PRO A 515 -2.07 18.08 5.51
C PRO A 515 -2.91 17.06 4.74
N ASN A 516 -2.99 15.84 5.25
CA ASN A 516 -3.85 14.78 4.74
C ASN A 516 -3.59 14.47 3.24
N PHE A 517 -4.66 14.29 2.47
CA PHE A 517 -4.60 13.87 1.07
C PHE A 517 -4.20 15.01 0.10
N ASP A 518 -4.14 16.26 0.56
CA ASP A 518 -3.73 17.40 -0.27
C ASP A 518 -2.30 17.24 -0.78
N LEU A 519 -1.43 16.58 0.01
CA LEU A 519 -0.06 16.27 -0.41
C LEU A 519 -0.07 15.40 -1.68
N TYR A 520 -0.92 14.37 -1.73
CA TYR A 520 -0.99 13.45 -2.87
C TYR A 520 -1.46 14.18 -4.12
N LYS A 521 -2.52 14.99 -4.02
CA LYS A 521 -3.01 15.80 -5.15
C LYS A 521 -1.93 16.76 -5.66
N HIS A 522 -1.22 17.42 -4.74
CA HIS A 522 -0.17 18.37 -5.11
C HIS A 522 1.02 17.68 -5.79
N ILE A 523 1.50 16.56 -5.25
CA ILE A 523 2.59 15.79 -5.86
C ILE A 523 2.20 15.33 -7.27
N ALA A 524 1.00 14.78 -7.43
CA ALA A 524 0.49 14.30 -8.71
C ALA A 524 0.51 15.39 -9.78
N GLU A 525 0.09 16.60 -9.43
CA GLU A 525 -0.10 17.69 -10.39
C GLU A 525 1.15 18.55 -10.64
N TRP A 526 2.03 18.73 -9.65
CA TRP A 526 3.05 19.80 -9.69
C TRP A 526 4.50 19.35 -9.47
N ILE A 527 4.76 18.06 -9.22
CA ILE A 527 6.14 17.57 -9.01
C ILE A 527 6.59 16.78 -10.23
N HIS A 528 7.43 17.34 -11.09
CA HIS A 528 7.93 16.66 -12.29
C HIS A 528 9.45 16.45 -12.33
N VAL A 529 10.16 16.85 -11.28
CA VAL A 529 11.64 16.83 -11.22
C VAL A 529 12.24 15.49 -10.76
N ALA A 530 11.41 14.60 -10.19
CA ALA A 530 11.87 13.40 -9.47
C ALA A 530 11.68 12.11 -10.28
N VAL A 531 11.78 12.15 -11.61
CA VAL A 531 11.65 10.96 -12.46
C VAL A 531 12.80 9.98 -12.18
N PRO A 532 12.56 8.72 -11.74
CA PRO A 532 13.61 7.77 -11.33
C PRO A 532 14.75 7.59 -12.34
N ALA A 533 14.44 7.51 -13.63
CA ALA A 533 15.45 7.30 -14.68
C ALA A 533 16.40 8.48 -14.84
N GLU A 534 16.00 9.67 -14.40
CA GLU A 534 16.82 10.89 -14.43
C GLU A 534 17.66 11.03 -13.15
N GLN A 535 17.28 10.33 -12.07
CA GLN A 535 17.98 10.44 -10.78
C GLN A 535 19.24 9.58 -10.71
N VAL A 536 19.31 8.44 -11.41
CA VAL A 536 20.49 7.55 -11.39
C VAL A 536 21.78 8.19 -11.94
N GLY A 537 21.65 9.27 -12.72
CA GLY A 537 22.77 10.03 -13.26
C GLY A 537 23.29 11.15 -12.36
N LYS A 538 22.68 11.36 -11.18
CA LYS A 538 23.05 12.47 -10.28
C LYS A 538 24.46 12.26 -9.68
N PRO A 539 25.19 13.35 -9.35
CA PRO A 539 26.57 13.29 -8.87
C PRO A 539 26.81 12.33 -7.71
N ILE A 540 25.89 12.30 -6.74
CA ILE A 540 25.96 11.41 -5.58
C ILE A 540 26.08 9.92 -5.94
N PHE A 541 25.61 9.49 -7.11
CA PHE A 541 25.70 8.09 -7.55
C PHE A 541 26.92 7.80 -8.42
N THR A 542 27.72 8.81 -8.78
CA THR A 542 28.93 8.62 -9.58
C THR A 542 29.97 7.76 -8.87
N GLN A 543 29.97 7.77 -7.54
CA GLN A 543 30.79 6.89 -6.70
C GLN A 543 30.54 5.39 -6.95
N PHE A 544 29.35 5.03 -7.47
CA PHE A 544 29.03 3.63 -7.79
C PHE A 544 29.43 3.24 -9.22
N ILE A 545 29.88 4.19 -10.07
CA ILE A 545 30.30 3.86 -11.44
C ILE A 545 31.52 2.95 -11.42
N TYR A 546 31.38 1.78 -12.04
CA TYR A 546 32.41 0.74 -12.08
C TYR A 546 33.11 0.71 -13.44
N THR A 547 34.39 1.06 -13.44
CA THR A 547 35.23 1.21 -14.65
C THR A 547 36.09 0.00 -14.97
N LEU A 548 36.20 -0.96 -14.06
CA LEU A 548 37.01 -2.17 -14.25
C LEU A 548 36.22 -3.24 -15.03
N ALA A 549 36.94 -4.22 -15.58
CA ALA A 549 36.31 -5.37 -16.22
C ALA A 549 35.46 -6.13 -15.20
N THR A 550 34.15 -6.13 -15.39
CA THR A 550 33.23 -6.93 -14.56
C THR A 550 33.49 -8.41 -14.78
N PRO A 551 33.54 -9.24 -13.72
CA PRO A 551 33.69 -10.67 -13.90
C PRO A 551 32.56 -11.23 -14.77
N PRO A 552 32.85 -12.15 -15.71
CA PRO A 552 31.87 -12.59 -16.71
C PRO A 552 30.68 -13.36 -16.12
N PHE A 553 30.82 -13.89 -14.91
CA PHE A 553 29.79 -14.66 -14.19
C PHE A 553 28.86 -13.78 -13.34
N VAL A 554 29.17 -12.50 -13.16
CA VAL A 554 28.36 -11.60 -12.33
C VAL A 554 27.12 -11.18 -13.11
N LYS A 555 25.95 -11.39 -12.49
CA LYS A 555 24.67 -10.95 -13.04
C LYS A 555 24.61 -9.43 -13.06
N LYS A 556 24.19 -8.87 -14.20
CA LYS A 556 24.03 -7.43 -14.41
C LYS A 556 22.55 -7.16 -14.65
N PHE A 557 21.92 -6.49 -13.71
CA PHE A 557 20.52 -6.09 -13.85
C PHE A 557 20.42 -4.93 -14.85
N PRO A 558 19.51 -4.99 -15.83
CA PRO A 558 19.27 -3.87 -16.73
C PRO A 558 18.76 -2.65 -15.94
N LEU A 559 19.45 -1.53 -16.09
CA LEU A 559 19.01 -0.21 -15.64
C LEU A 559 18.54 0.54 -16.86
N PHE A 560 17.24 0.70 -17.03
CA PHE A 560 16.66 1.10 -18.30
C PHE A 560 16.70 2.61 -18.57
N CYS A 561 17.76 3.27 -18.13
CA CYS A 561 18.08 4.66 -18.41
C CYS A 561 19.02 4.80 -19.62
#